data_AF-A0A6P1KU96-F1
#
_entry.id   AF-A0A6P1KU96-F1
#
_cell.length_a   1.000
_cell.length_b   1.000
_cell.length_c   1.000
_cell.angle_alpha   90.00
_cell.angle_beta   90.00
_cell.angle_gamma   90.00
#
_symmetry.space_group_name_H-M   'P 1'
#
loop_
_entity.id
_entity.type
_entity.pdbx_description
1 polymer ?
#
loop_
_entity_poly.entity_id
_entity_poly.type
_entity_poly.pdbx_seq_one_letter_code
_entity_poly.pdbx_strand_id
1 'polypeptide(L)' 'MSDNIKPVELSAEELDNVAGGAFSFVDAHNFNALDQQTGGTVLGANGGIGSFTAQQTAVSQQDLHEIKATGFFPPTLAS' A
#
# COMPACT_ATOMS: atom_id res chain seq x y z
N MET A 1 -16.57 -46.78 -1.99
CA MET A 1 -15.68 -46.64 -3.17
C MET A 1 -14.72 -45.51 -2.86
N SER A 2 -13.42 -45.78 -2.94
CA SER A 2 -12.38 -44.76 -2.76
C SER A 2 -12.12 -44.17 -4.14
N ASP A 3 -12.58 -42.96 -4.40
CA ASP A 3 -12.35 -42.31 -5.69
C ASP A 3 -10.85 -42.00 -5.81
N ASN A 4 -10.21 -42.74 -6.71
CA ASN A 4 -8.80 -42.61 -7.05
C ASN A 4 -8.64 -41.41 -7.99
N ILE A 5 -8.78 -40.19 -7.44
CA ILE A 5 -8.58 -38.95 -8.22
C ILE A 5 -7.08 -38.82 -8.49
N LYS A 6 -6.66 -39.23 -9.68
CA LYS A 6 -5.34 -38.88 -10.19
C LYS A 6 -5.35 -37.42 -10.65
N PRO A 7 -4.30 -36.62 -10.37
CA PRO A 7 -4.20 -35.27 -10.91
C PRO A 7 -4.29 -35.32 -12.44
N VAL A 8 -5.20 -34.53 -13.01
CA VAL A 8 -5.30 -34.35 -14.46
C VAL A 8 -4.33 -33.23 -14.85
N GLU A 9 -3.36 -33.55 -15.70
CA GLU A 9 -2.47 -32.56 -16.32
C GLU A 9 -3.29 -31.79 -17.36
N LEU A 10 -3.45 -30.48 -17.13
CA LEU A 10 -4.13 -29.58 -18.06
C LEU A 10 -3.17 -29.09 -19.13
N SER A 11 -3.64 -28.93 -20.37
CA SER A 11 -2.86 -28.27 -21.41
C SER A 11 -2.62 -26.79 -21.07
N ALA A 12 -1.60 -26.17 -21.67
CA ALA A 12 -1.31 -24.75 -21.47
C ALA A 12 -2.51 -23.84 -21.83
N GLU A 13 -3.34 -24.28 -22.77
CA GLU A 13 -4.52 -23.56 -23.26
C GLU A 13 -5.74 -23.75 -22.34
N GLU A 14 -5.88 -24.92 -21.70
CA GLU A 14 -6.87 -25.13 -20.63
C GLU A 14 -6.48 -24.40 -19.33
N LEU A 15 -5.17 -24.33 -19.03
CA LEU A 15 -4.66 -23.52 -17.92
C LEU A 15 -4.91 -22.02 -18.14
N ASP A 16 -4.74 -21.52 -19.36
CA ASP A 16 -5.07 -20.14 -19.71
C ASP A 16 -6.58 -19.89 -19.69
N ASN A 17 -7.43 -20.86 -20.04
CA ASN A 17 -8.88 -20.71 -19.88
C ASN A 17 -9.32 -20.70 -18.40
N VAL A 18 -8.60 -21.41 -17.53
CA VAL A 18 -8.88 -21.44 -16.09
C VAL A 18 -8.32 -20.20 -15.38
N ALA A 19 -7.15 -19.70 -15.79
CA ALA A 19 -6.49 -18.54 -15.19
C ALA A 19 -6.80 -17.20 -15.89
N GLY A 20 -7.25 -17.23 -17.15
CA GLY A 20 -7.32 -16.08 -18.07
C GLY A 20 -8.49 -15.13 -17.84
N GLY A 21 -9.19 -15.28 -16.72
CA GLY A 21 -10.24 -14.37 -16.28
C GLY A 21 -10.03 -13.82 -14.87
N ALA A 22 -8.89 -14.14 -14.22
CA ALA A 22 -8.64 -13.61 -12.89
C ALA A 22 -8.23 -12.14 -12.98
N PHE A 23 -8.99 -11.29 -12.29
CA PHE A 23 -8.70 -9.87 -12.13
C PHE A 23 -8.45 -9.57 -10.65
N SER A 24 -7.51 -8.66 -10.38
CA SER A 24 -7.36 -8.06 -9.07
C SER A 24 -7.32 -6.55 -9.20
N PHE A 25 -8.13 -5.88 -8.39
CA PHE A 25 -8.10 -4.44 -8.22
C PHE A 25 -7.56 -4.12 -6.83
N VAL A 26 -6.53 -3.28 -6.78
CA VAL A 26 -6.00 -2.72 -5.53
C VAL A 26 -6.35 -1.24 -5.52
N ASP A 27 -7.11 -0.86 -4.50
CA ASP A 27 -7.30 0.54 -4.12
C ASP A 27 -6.77 0.66 -2.70
N ALA A 28 -5.65 1.36 -2.56
CA ALA A 28 -4.99 1.52 -1.29
C ALA A 28 -4.65 3.00 -1.07
N HIS A 29 -4.97 3.45 0.13
CA HIS A 29 -4.70 4.80 0.61
C HIS A 29 -3.78 4.71 1.82
N ASN A 30 -2.74 5.55 1.83
CA ASN A 30 -1.87 5.73 2.97
C ASN A 30 -1.75 7.21 3.32
N PHE A 31 -2.03 7.53 4.58
CA PHE A 31 -1.90 8.86 5.12
C PHE A 31 -1.04 8.83 6.37
N ASN A 32 0.07 9.56 6.31
CA ASN A 32 0.99 9.74 7.41
C ASN A 32 1.01 11.20 7.82
N ALA A 33 0.68 11.46 9.08
CA ALA A 33 0.86 12.75 9.71
C ALA A 33 1.80 12.58 10.91
N LEU A 34 2.82 13.43 10.97
CA LEU A 34 3.79 13.47 12.04
C LEU A 34 3.87 14.90 12.54
N ASP A 35 3.54 15.10 13.80
CA ASP A 35 3.68 16.39 14.47
C ASP A 35 4.66 16.21 15.63
N GLN A 36 5.75 16.98 15.58
CA GLN A 36 6.81 16.94 16.58
C GLN A 36 6.99 18.31 17.17
N GLN A 37 7.07 18.36 18.50
CA GLN A 37 7.38 19.55 19.24
C GLN A 37 8.60 19.29 20.11
N THR A 38 9.55 20.22 20.09
CA THR A 38 10.70 20.22 21.00
C THR A 38 10.74 21.57 21.70
N GLY A 39 11.07 21.56 22.98
CA GLY A 39 11.20 22.76 23.76
C GLY A 39 12.24 22.60 24.85
N GLY A 40 12.77 23.73 25.30
CA GLY A 40 13.74 23.78 26.38
C GLY A 40 13.61 25.06 27.19
N THR A 41 13.88 24.93 28.48
CA THR A 41 13.98 26.05 29.41
C THR A 41 15.41 26.13 29.92
N VAL A 42 16.00 27.31 29.85
CA VAL A 42 17.36 27.60 30.33
C VAL A 42 17.26 28.49 31.55
N LEU A 43 17.83 28.03 32.67
CA LEU A 43 17.99 28.81 33.90
C LEU A 43 19.40 29.41 33.91
N GLY A 44 19.48 30.73 33.82
CA GLY A 44 20.72 31.48 33.87
C GLY A 44 21.24 31.62 35.30
N ALA A 45 22.56 31.54 35.48
CA ALA A 45 23.22 31.60 36.78
C ALA A 45 22.92 32.89 37.59
N ASN A 46 22.48 33.96 36.93
CA ASN A 46 22.11 35.24 37.54
C ASN A 46 20.58 35.46 37.63
N GLY A 47 19.78 34.40 37.54
CA GLY A 47 18.32 34.45 37.71
C GLY A 47 17.50 34.72 36.44
N GLY A 48 18.15 34.83 35.27
CA GLY A 48 17.43 34.95 34.00
C GLY A 48 16.81 33.61 33.56
N ILE A 49 15.57 33.64 33.03
CA ILE A 49 14.91 32.47 32.47
C ILE A 49 14.71 32.71 30.97
N GLY A 50 15.19 31.78 30.14
CA GLY A 50 14.91 31.76 28.70
C GLY A 50 14.21 30.47 28.32
N SER A 51 13.34 30.52 27.32
CA SER A 51 12.74 29.32 26.74
C SER A 51 12.75 29.39 25.22
N PHE A 52 12.79 28.22 24.60
CA PHE A 52 12.64 28.07 23.16
C PHE A 52 11.72 26.91 22.86
N THR A 53 10.98 27.05 21.78
CA THR A 53 10.08 26.02 21.26
C THR A 53 10.29 25.94 19.76
N ALA A 54 10.36 24.72 19.24
CA ALA A 54 10.34 24.42 17.82
C ALA A 54 9.23 23.39 17.57
N GLN A 55 8.49 23.59 16.48
CA GLN A 55 7.50 22.65 16.02
C GLN A 55 7.80 22.29 14.56
N GLN A 56 7.65 21.02 14.24
CA GLN A 56 7.76 20.50 12.89
C GLN A 56 6.56 19.61 12.60
N THR A 57 5.87 19.91 11.51
CA THR A 57 4.75 19.10 11.03
C THR A 57 5.12 18.55 9.65
N ALA A 58 4.95 17.25 9.46
CA ALA A 58 5.13 16.55 8.21
C ALA A 58 3.86 15.77 7.86
N VAL A 59 3.40 15.93 6.63
CA VAL A 59 2.23 15.22 6.09
C VAL A 59 2.62 14.56 4.78
N SER A 60 2.27 13.29 4.64
CA SER A 60 2.47 12.50 3.42
C SER A 60 1.21 11.72 3.12
N GLN A 61 0.74 11.83 1.88
CA GLN A 61 -0.39 11.07 1.36
C GLN A 61 0.07 10.31 0.11
N GLN A 62 -0.35 9.06 0.01
CA GLN A 62 -0.02 8.16 -1.09
C GLN A 62 -1.27 7.37 -1.46
N ASP A 63 -1.57 7.35 -2.75
CA ASP A 63 -2.69 6.62 -3.31
C ASP A 63 -2.15 5.59 -4.32
N LEU A 64 -2.62 4.34 -4.23
CA LEU A 64 -2.28 3.26 -5.14
C LEU A 64 -3.57 2.70 -5.76
N HIS A 65 -3.69 2.88 -7.07
CA HIS A 65 -4.72 2.24 -7.88
C HIS A 65 -4.02 1.29 -8.85
N GLU A 66 -4.27 -0.01 -8.71
CA GLU A 66 -3.65 -1.04 -9.52
C GLU A 66 -4.70 -2.01 -10.06
N ILE A 67 -4.61 -2.32 -11.35
CA ILE A 67 -5.40 -3.37 -12.00
C ILE A 67 -4.42 -4.42 -12.51
N LYS A 68 -4.63 -5.69 -12.10
CA LYS A 68 -3.95 -6.85 -12.69
C LYS A 68 -5.00 -7.74 -13.30
N ALA A 69 -4.71 -8.29 -14.46
CA ALA A 69 -5.44 -9.44 -14.95
C ALA A 69 -4.46 -10.43 -15.57
N THR A 70 -4.81 -11.70 -15.51
CA THR A 70 -4.15 -12.78 -16.21
C THR A 70 -4.98 -13.18 -17.43
N GLY A 71 -4.33 -13.57 -18.52
CA GLY A 71 -4.99 -13.90 -19.80
C GLY A 71 -5.24 -12.69 -20.72
N PHE A 72 -6.27 -12.78 -21.56
CA PHE A 72 -6.61 -11.76 -22.56
C PHE A 72 -7.22 -10.51 -21.91
N PHE A 73 -6.51 -9.38 -22.00
CA PHE A 73 -7.00 -8.07 -21.58
C PHE A 73 -7.78 -7.42 -22.73
N PRO A 74 -9.12 -7.29 -22.67
CA PRO A 74 -9.86 -6.65 -23.73
C PRO A 74 -9.49 -5.15 -23.79
N PRO A 75 -9.17 -4.59 -24.97
CA PRO A 75 -8.73 -3.20 -25.12
C PRO A 75 -9.80 -2.16 -24.76
N THR A 76 -11.04 -2.59 -24.51
CA THR A 76 -12.16 -1.73 -24.12
C THR A 76 -12.13 -1.27 -22.66
N LEU A 77 -11.19 -1.79 -21.84
CA LEU A 77 -11.04 -1.44 -20.42
C LEU A 77 -9.71 -0.73 -20.11
N ALA A 78 -8.94 -0.35 -21.14
CA ALA A 78 -7.65 0.31 -21.01
C ALA A 78 -7.72 1.86 -21.05
N SER A 79 -8.91 2.44 -20.83
CA SER A 79 -9.15 3.90 -20.88
C SER A 79 -9.20 4.54 -19.51
#